data_AF-A0A2E5ZQX0-F1
#
_entry.id   AF-A0A2E5ZQX0-F1
#
_cell.length_a   1.000
_cell.length_b   1.000
_cell.length_c   1.000
_cell.angle_alpha   90.00
_cell.angle_beta   90.00
_cell.angle_gamma   90.00
#
_symmetry.space_group_name_H-M   'P 1'
#
loop_
_entity.id
_entity.type
_entity.pdbx_description
1 polymer ?
#
loop_
_entity_poly.entity_id
_entity_poly.type
_entity_poly.pdbx_seq_one_letter_code
_entity_poly.pdbx_strand_id
1 'polypeptide(L)'
;MIIADLIPEGAVQVFGRKKGKVVRRYRCTSGQKKGRIVAKPTTCSAPIRVSSRIAIKKAKARRSPLIKIKTRYTKRMSPTSRRLTRLNKTRLKPTRRSTAKRKRMK
;
A
#
# COMPACT_ATOMS: atom_id res chain seq x y z
N MET A 1 -2.80 21.78 -12.60
CA MET A 1 -3.93 20.83 -12.44
C MET A 1 -3.62 19.80 -11.36
N ILE A 2 -3.97 20.14 -10.13
CA ILE A 2 -3.76 19.30 -8.94
C ILE A 2 -5.07 18.52 -8.73
N ILE A 3 -5.03 17.21 -8.99
CA ILE A 3 -6.17 16.28 -8.82
C ILE A 3 -6.29 15.92 -7.32
N ALA A 4 -6.37 16.92 -6.45
CA ALA A 4 -6.50 16.73 -5.00
C ALA A 4 -7.96 16.88 -4.52
N ASP A 5 -8.78 17.67 -5.21
CA ASP A 5 -10.03 18.18 -4.62
C ASP A 5 -11.29 17.34 -4.91
N LEU A 6 -11.14 16.13 -5.45
CA LEU A 6 -12.25 15.16 -5.59
C LEU A 6 -11.89 13.77 -5.06
N ILE A 7 -11.01 13.72 -4.05
CA ILE A 7 -10.80 12.50 -3.26
C ILE A 7 -11.81 12.55 -2.11
N PRO A 8 -12.70 11.56 -1.94
CA PRO A 8 -13.56 11.50 -0.76
C PRO A 8 -12.67 11.36 0.48
N GLU A 9 -12.44 12.50 1.17
CA GLU A 9 -12.18 12.73 2.61
C GLU A 9 -11.16 11.83 3.36
N GLY A 10 -10.48 10.87 2.72
CA GLY A 10 -9.79 9.82 3.48
C GLY A 10 -8.91 8.83 2.73
N ALA A 11 -8.43 9.15 1.52
CA ALA A 11 -7.63 8.18 0.77
C ALA A 11 -6.47 8.78 -0.04
N VAL A 12 -5.22 8.49 0.37
CA VAL A 12 -4.03 8.95 -0.34
C VAL A 12 -3.79 8.09 -1.59
N GLN A 13 -3.58 8.70 -2.74
CA GLN A 13 -3.29 7.96 -3.97
C GLN A 13 -1.85 7.40 -3.98
N VAL A 14 -1.73 6.10 -4.29
CA VAL A 14 -0.49 5.31 -4.29
C VAL A 14 -0.44 4.43 -5.54
N PHE A 15 0.74 4.09 -6.05
CA PHE A 15 0.85 3.14 -7.16
C PHE A 15 0.93 1.70 -6.64
N GLY A 16 0.20 0.80 -7.30
CA GLY A 16 0.22 -0.64 -7.05
C GLY A 16 0.49 -1.44 -8.32
N ARG A 17 0.60 -2.76 -8.17
CA ARG A 17 0.74 -3.70 -9.30
C ARG A 17 -0.47 -4.62 -9.39
N LYS A 18 -0.95 -4.88 -10.61
CA LYS A 18 -2.04 -5.83 -10.90
C LYS A 18 -1.74 -6.50 -12.24
N LYS A 19 -1.69 -7.84 -12.28
CA LYS A 19 -1.49 -8.64 -13.51
C LYS A 19 -0.38 -8.08 -14.43
N GLY A 20 0.81 -7.82 -13.88
CA GLY A 20 1.95 -7.33 -14.69
C GLY A 20 1.87 -5.86 -15.14
N LYS A 21 0.86 -5.10 -14.72
CA LYS A 21 0.74 -3.65 -15.00
C LYS A 21 0.84 -2.84 -13.71
N VAL A 22 1.34 -1.61 -13.82
CA VAL A 22 1.30 -0.61 -12.74
C VAL A 22 -0.03 0.13 -12.82
N VAL A 23 -0.76 0.16 -11.71
CA VAL A 23 -2.10 0.75 -11.63
C VAL A 23 -2.18 1.74 -10.46
N ARG A 24 -3.02 2.77 -10.59
CA ARG A 24 -3.34 3.66 -9.47
C ARG A 24 -4.16 2.89 -8.41
N ARG A 25 -3.84 3.12 -7.15
CA ARG A 25 -4.47 2.55 -5.95
C ARG A 25 -4.64 3.64 -4.90
N TYR A 26 -5.35 3.32 -3.83
CA TYR A 26 -5.61 4.25 -2.75
C TYR A 26 -5.22 3.63 -1.41
N ARG A 27 -4.60 4.40 -0.53
CA ARG A 27 -4.29 4.02 0.86
C ARG A 27 -5.32 4.66 1.77
N CYS A 28 -6.07 3.86 2.50
CA CYS A 28 -7.06 4.34 3.47
C CYS A 28 -6.36 5.09 4.61
N THR A 29 -6.81 6.29 4.98
CA THR A 29 -6.21 7.12 6.04
C THR A 29 -6.94 6.99 7.38
N SER A 30 -8.25 6.74 7.34
CA SER A 30 -9.13 6.67 8.51
C SER A 30 -9.93 5.35 8.56
N GLY A 31 -10.58 5.10 9.70
CA GLY A 31 -11.47 3.95 9.92
C GLY A 31 -10.79 2.59 10.16
N GLN A 32 -11.60 1.53 10.22
CA GLN A 32 -11.18 0.16 10.54
C GLN A 32 -10.18 -0.45 9.52
N LYS A 33 -10.07 0.13 8.32
CA LYS A 33 -9.16 -0.31 7.25
C LYS A 33 -7.96 0.64 7.06
N LYS A 34 -7.69 1.54 8.03
CA LYS A 34 -6.55 2.45 8.01
C LYS A 34 -5.24 1.74 7.62
N GLY A 35 -4.50 2.34 6.68
CA GLY A 35 -3.24 1.81 6.15
C GLY A 35 -3.38 0.75 5.05
N ARG A 36 -4.59 0.21 4.79
CA ARG A 36 -4.80 -0.76 3.71
C ARG A 36 -4.75 -0.08 2.35
N ILE A 37 -4.08 -0.72 1.38
CA ILE A 37 -4.07 -0.30 -0.02
C ILE A 37 -5.20 -1.00 -0.77
N VAL A 38 -6.08 -0.24 -1.41
CA VAL A 38 -7.30 -0.70 -2.06
C VAL A 38 -7.41 -0.23 -3.51
N ALA A 39 -8.33 -0.83 -4.28
CA ALA A 39 -8.59 -0.47 -5.67
C ALA A 39 -9.46 0.78 -5.81
N LYS A 40 -10.51 0.88 -5.01
CA LYS A 40 -11.49 1.98 -5.02
C LYS A 40 -11.54 2.64 -3.65
N PRO A 41 -11.67 3.97 -3.54
CA PRO A 41 -11.69 4.67 -2.27
C PRO A 41 -12.87 4.27 -1.37
N THR A 42 -14.04 3.98 -1.95
CA THR A 42 -15.25 3.52 -1.25
C THR A 42 -15.03 2.25 -0.41
N THR A 43 -14.05 1.42 -0.77
CA THR A 43 -13.77 0.18 -0.02
C THR A 43 -13.07 0.39 1.32
N CYS A 44 -12.61 1.62 1.61
CA CYS A 44 -12.01 2.00 2.88
C CYS A 44 -13.03 2.03 4.02
N SER A 45 -14.25 2.49 3.76
CA SER A 45 -15.33 2.60 4.76
C SER A 45 -16.18 1.34 4.87
N ALA A 46 -16.11 0.45 3.87
CA ALA A 46 -16.85 -0.81 3.91
C ALA A 46 -16.45 -1.69 5.12
N PRO A 47 -17.33 -2.57 5.62
CA PRO A 47 -17.02 -3.47 6.71
C PRO A 47 -15.92 -4.49 6.36
N ILE A 48 -15.35 -5.10 7.40
CA ILE A 48 -14.33 -6.13 7.27
C ILE A 48 -14.99 -7.50 7.05
N ARG A 49 -14.60 -8.19 5.97
CA ARG A 49 -14.99 -9.59 5.74
C ARG A 49 -14.18 -10.52 6.65
N VAL A 50 -14.82 -11.04 7.70
CA VAL A 50 -14.20 -11.91 8.73
C VAL A 50 -13.73 -13.24 8.14
N SER A 51 -14.56 -13.88 7.32
CA SER A 51 -14.23 -15.14 6.64
C SER A 51 -12.93 -15.05 5.83
N SER A 52 -12.73 -13.96 5.10
CA SER A 52 -11.49 -13.71 4.34
C SER A 52 -10.27 -13.53 5.24
N ARG A 53 -10.42 -12.94 6.44
CA ARG A 53 -9.31 -12.83 7.41
C ARG A 53 -8.89 -14.21 7.90
N ILE A 54 -9.85 -15.07 8.24
CA ILE A 54 -9.60 -16.43 8.70
C ILE A 54 -8.92 -17.25 7.59
N ALA A 55 -9.42 -17.18 6.35
CA ALA A 55 -8.83 -17.86 5.21
C ALA A 55 -7.37 -17.44 4.96
N ILE A 56 -7.08 -16.13 5.04
CA ILE A 56 -5.70 -15.62 4.89
C ILE A 56 -4.81 -16.10 6.05
N LYS A 57 -5.31 -16.15 7.30
CA LYS A 57 -4.56 -16.69 8.44
C LYS A 57 -4.20 -18.16 8.21
N LYS A 58 -5.17 -18.99 7.82
CA LYS A 58 -4.96 -20.41 7.48
C LYS A 58 -3.97 -20.57 6.33
N ALA A 59 -4.10 -19.79 5.26
CA ALA A 59 -3.18 -19.84 4.11
C ALA A 59 -1.74 -19.43 4.49
N LYS A 60 -1.58 -18.41 5.35
CA LYS A 60 -0.27 -18.00 5.87
C LYS A 60 0.35 -19.09 6.72
N ALA A 61 -0.40 -19.72 7.62
CA ALA A 61 0.12 -20.83 8.43
C ALA A 61 0.68 -21.95 7.57
N ARG A 62 -0.04 -22.34 6.51
CA ARG A 62 0.37 -23.44 5.61
C ARG A 62 1.50 -23.09 4.65
N ARG A 63 1.57 -21.85 4.14
CA ARG A 63 2.44 -21.49 2.98
C ARG A 63 3.37 -20.31 3.22
N SER A 64 3.56 -19.86 4.46
CA SER A 64 4.43 -18.73 4.82
C SER A 64 5.83 -18.77 4.16
N PRO A 65 6.61 -19.88 4.24
CA PRO A 65 7.98 -19.90 3.70
C PRO A 65 7.99 -19.70 2.17
N LEU A 66 7.13 -20.42 1.45
CA LEU A 66 7.01 -20.30 0.00
C LEU A 66 6.56 -18.89 -0.43
N ILE A 67 5.62 -18.28 0.30
CA ILE A 67 5.19 -16.90 0.04
C ILE A 67 6.38 -15.93 0.22
N LYS A 68 7.19 -16.09 1.27
CA LYS A 68 8.38 -15.25 1.51
C LYS A 68 9.39 -15.37 0.35
N ILE A 69 9.68 -16.58 -0.09
CA ILE A 69 10.61 -16.84 -1.20
C ILE A 69 10.07 -16.21 -2.49
N LYS A 70 8.86 -16.58 -2.92
CA LYS A 70 8.25 -16.07 -4.16
C LYS A 70 8.10 -14.55 -4.16
N THR A 71 7.75 -13.94 -3.02
CA THR A 71 7.66 -12.48 -2.93
C THR A 71 9.02 -11.79 -3.04
N ARG A 72 10.10 -12.39 -2.51
CA ARG A 72 11.47 -11.87 -2.67
C ARG A 72 11.89 -11.87 -4.14
N TYR A 73 11.73 -12.99 -4.84
CA TYR A 73 12.00 -13.09 -6.27
C TYR A 73 11.18 -12.08 -7.08
N THR A 74 9.88 -11.97 -6.80
CA THR A 74 9.00 -11.06 -7.53
C THR A 74 9.39 -9.58 -7.34
N LYS A 75 9.84 -9.20 -6.14
CA LYS A 75 10.31 -7.83 -5.86
C LYS A 75 11.64 -7.52 -6.57
N ARG A 76 12.53 -8.52 -6.67
CA ARG A 76 13.86 -8.39 -7.28
C ARG A 76 13.82 -8.41 -8.81
N MET A 77 13.09 -9.36 -9.40
CA MET A 77 13.19 -9.66 -10.84
C MET A 77 12.13 -8.92 -11.67
N SER A 78 10.92 -8.69 -11.15
CA SER A 78 9.85 -8.13 -11.98
C SER A 78 10.12 -6.66 -12.35
N PRO A 79 10.06 -6.28 -13.64
CA PRO A 79 10.24 -4.90 -14.08
C PRO A 79 9.17 -3.98 -13.48
N THR A 80 7.95 -4.49 -13.28
CA THR A 80 6.86 -3.75 -12.65
C THR A 80 7.11 -3.45 -11.18
N SER A 81 7.73 -4.37 -10.44
CA SER A 81 8.11 -4.15 -9.04
C SER A 81 9.19 -3.06 -8.94
N ARG A 82 10.19 -3.08 -9.84
CA ARG A 82 11.24 -2.05 -9.91
C ARG A 82 10.68 -0.67 -10.29
N ARG A 83 9.71 -0.62 -11.23
CA ARG A 83 9.03 0.63 -11.59
C ARG A 83 8.18 1.16 -10.44
N LEU A 84 7.44 0.30 -9.74
CA LEU A 84 6.60 0.67 -8.59
C LEU A 84 7.41 1.30 -7.46
N THR A 85 8.59 0.74 -7.13
CA THR A 85 9.43 1.31 -6.08
C THR A 85 9.94 2.70 -6.45
N ARG A 86 10.20 2.99 -7.73
CA ARG A 86 10.55 4.34 -8.20
C ARG A 86 9.37 5.31 -8.07
N LEU A 87 8.18 4.90 -8.51
CA LEU A 87 6.98 5.75 -8.50
C LEU A 87 6.49 6.12 -7.09
N ASN A 88 6.70 5.25 -6.10
CA ASN A 88 6.27 5.50 -4.73
C ASN A 88 7.33 6.19 -3.85
N LYS A 89 8.54 6.50 -4.37
CA LYS A 89 9.63 7.14 -3.60
C LYS A 89 9.36 8.62 -3.27
N THR A 90 8.61 9.32 -4.10
CA THR A 90 8.49 10.79 -4.04
C THR A 90 7.41 11.29 -3.09
N ARG A 91 6.45 10.45 -2.68
CA ARG A 91 5.31 10.89 -1.84
C ARG A 91 5.47 10.65 -0.33
N LEU A 92 6.51 9.92 0.10
CA LEU A 92 6.64 9.43 1.49
C LEU A 92 8.02 9.60 2.10
N LYS A 93 9.01 10.17 1.38
CA LYS A 93 10.29 10.46 2.04
C LYS A 93 10.10 11.69 2.91
N PRO A 94 10.20 11.58 4.25
CA PRO A 94 10.51 12.76 5.03
C PRO A 94 11.80 13.33 4.44
N THR A 95 11.75 14.55 3.90
CA THR A 95 12.96 15.27 3.51
C THR A 95 13.88 15.31 4.73
N ARG A 96 15.21 15.35 4.55
CA ARG A 96 16.16 15.41 5.69
C ARG A 96 15.76 16.49 6.72
N ARG A 97 15.13 17.57 6.25
CA ARG A 97 14.48 18.62 7.06
C ARG A 97 13.41 18.09 8.04
N SER A 98 12.49 17.24 7.59
CA SER A 98 11.42 16.69 8.44
C SER A 98 11.90 15.60 9.42
N THR A 99 12.93 14.82 9.08
CA THR A 99 13.57 13.89 10.06
C THR A 99 14.37 14.63 11.11
N ALA A 100 15.07 15.72 10.73
CA ALA A 100 15.83 16.57 11.64
C ALA A 100 14.89 17.34 12.60
N LYS A 101 13.79 17.90 12.09
CA LYS A 101 12.76 18.57 12.91
C LYS A 101 12.12 17.61 13.93
N ARG A 102 11.88 16.34 13.53
CA ARG A 102 11.32 15.30 14.43
C ARG A 102 12.31 14.83 15.50
N LYS A 103 13.62 14.84 15.21
CA LYS A 103 14.68 14.55 16.19
C LYS A 103 14.89 15.68 17.20
N ARG A 104 14.62 16.94 16.80
CA ARG A 104 14.79 18.13 17.64
C ARG A 104 13.60 18.40 18.59
N MET A 105 12.46 17.76 18.35
CA MET A 105 11.25 17.83 19.19
C MET A 105 11.10 16.63 20.15
N LYS A 106 12.13 15.79 20.24
CA LYS A 106 12.25 14.70 21.21
C LYS A 106 13.44 15.01 22.10
#